data_AF-A0A939I2X2-F1
#
_entry.id   AF-A0A939I2X2-F1
#
_cell.length_a   1.000
_cell.length_b   1.000
_cell.length_c   1.000
_cell.angle_alpha   90.00
_cell.angle_beta   90.00
_cell.angle_gamma   90.00
#
_symmetry.space_group_name_H-M   'P 1'
#
loop_
_entity.id
_entity.type
_entity.pdbx_description
1 polymer ?
#
loop_
_entity_poly.entity_id
_entity_poly.type
_entity_poly.pdbx_seq_one_letter_code
_entity_poly.pdbx_strand_id
1 'polypeptide(L)'
;MTTPNLVSRNIMKLLFDADFVNRDDTNTWSHQDGRPFSEPEQAIADAAGEEELEALFDVYKLLLKRDLVDPLDAVRVLAYRYWIALPDHAATSTDLVATMTDQDRAEFQHLLDRLTPTQRSALLKG
;
A
#
# COMPACT_ATOMS: atom_id res chain seq x y z
N MET A 1 -8.71 -0.95 -29.67
CA MET A 1 -9.50 -1.47 -28.54
C MET A 1 -8.65 -2.49 -27.83
N THR A 2 -7.97 -2.07 -26.77
CA THR A 2 -7.15 -2.96 -25.93
C THR A 2 -8.11 -3.78 -25.09
N THR A 3 -7.98 -5.11 -25.12
CA THR A 3 -8.66 -6.01 -24.19
C THR A 3 -8.56 -5.41 -22.79
N PRO A 4 -9.65 -5.27 -22.00
CA PRO A 4 -9.50 -4.87 -20.60
C PRO A 4 -8.50 -5.84 -19.99
N ASN A 5 -7.36 -5.29 -19.56
CA ASN A 5 -6.17 -6.04 -19.26
C ASN A 5 -6.49 -7.05 -18.15
N LEU A 6 -6.59 -8.34 -18.48
CA LEU A 6 -6.81 -9.41 -17.49
C LEU A 6 -5.73 -9.39 -16.39
N VAL A 7 -4.53 -8.89 -16.70
CA VAL A 7 -3.43 -8.68 -15.74
C VAL A 7 -3.83 -7.60 -14.72
N SER A 8 -4.36 -6.45 -15.15
CA SER A 8 -4.81 -5.38 -14.24
C SER A 8 -5.91 -5.85 -13.28
N ARG A 9 -6.84 -6.70 -13.76
CA ARG A 9 -7.86 -7.30 -12.87
C ARG A 9 -7.26 -8.21 -11.80
N ASN A 10 -6.29 -9.06 -12.17
CA ASN A 10 -5.66 -9.99 -11.24
C ASN A 10 -4.75 -9.26 -10.25
N ILE A 11 -4.02 -8.23 -10.70
CA ILE A 11 -3.26 -7.32 -9.85
C ILE A 11 -4.19 -6.71 -8.81
N MET A 12 -5.25 -6.01 -9.24
CA MET A 12 -6.17 -5.36 -8.31
C MET A 12 -6.80 -6.34 -7.33
N LYS A 13 -7.15 -7.56 -7.76
CA LYS A 13 -7.67 -8.59 -6.86
C LYS A 13 -6.68 -8.93 -5.75
N LEU A 14 -5.40 -9.11 -6.07
CA LEU A 14 -4.37 -9.40 -5.08
C LEU A 14 -4.07 -8.20 -4.19
N LEU A 15 -4.01 -6.99 -4.77
CA LEU A 15 -3.80 -5.76 -4.00
C LEU A 15 -4.93 -5.51 -2.97
N PHE A 16 -6.17 -5.87 -3.27
CA PHE A 16 -7.27 -5.77 -2.30
C PHE A 16 -7.16 -6.81 -1.16
N ASP A 17 -6.53 -7.95 -1.41
CA ASP A 17 -6.35 -9.04 -0.45
C ASP A 17 -4.98 -8.96 0.27
N ALA A 18 -4.12 -8.03 -0.14
CA ALA A 18 -2.79 -7.86 0.40
C ALA A 18 -2.81 -7.28 1.82
N ASP A 19 -1.94 -7.84 2.66
CA ASP A 19 -1.49 -7.24 3.89
C ASP A 19 -0.34 -6.28 3.58
N PHE A 20 -0.60 -4.98 3.66
CA PHE A 20 0.39 -3.91 3.42
C PHE A 20 1.27 -3.61 4.65
N VAL A 21 1.30 -4.50 5.65
CA VAL A 21 2.30 -4.44 6.71
C VAL A 21 3.69 -4.71 6.10
N ASN A 22 4.62 -3.78 6.30
CA ASN A 22 6.02 -4.03 5.96
C ASN A 22 6.54 -5.19 6.84
N ARG A 23 7.08 -6.22 6.19
CA ARG A 23 7.63 -7.42 6.83
C ARG A 23 9.04 -7.64 6.33
N ASP A 24 10.00 -7.07 7.05
CA ASP A 24 11.43 -7.19 6.76
C ASP A 24 11.92 -8.66 6.72
N ASP A 25 11.23 -9.56 7.43
CA ASP A 25 11.62 -10.97 7.58
C ASP A 25 11.23 -11.85 6.39
N THR A 26 10.15 -11.52 5.68
CA THR A 26 9.66 -12.34 4.57
C THR A 26 9.87 -11.70 3.20
N ASN A 27 10.02 -10.37 3.13
CA ASN A 27 10.14 -9.58 1.88
C ASN A 27 9.20 -10.06 0.75
N THR A 28 8.01 -10.52 1.14
CA THR A 28 7.04 -11.20 0.28
C THR A 28 5.66 -10.73 0.66
N TRP A 29 4.82 -10.47 -0.34
CA TRP A 29 3.43 -10.11 -0.12
C TRP A 29 2.71 -11.24 0.64
N SER A 30 1.78 -10.85 1.50
CA SER A 30 0.96 -11.76 2.28
C SER A 30 -0.51 -11.39 2.13
N HIS A 31 -1.39 -12.37 2.31
CA HIS A 31 -2.83 -12.14 2.44
C HIS A 31 -3.12 -11.45 3.78
N GLN A 32 -4.27 -10.78 3.87
CA GLN A 32 -4.77 -10.18 5.13
C GLN A 32 -4.88 -11.17 6.29
N ASP A 33 -5.02 -12.47 6.01
CA ASP A 33 -5.02 -13.54 7.02
C ASP A 33 -3.61 -13.92 7.52
N GLY A 34 -2.58 -13.28 6.99
CA GLY A 34 -1.18 -13.45 7.34
C GLY A 34 -0.45 -14.56 6.58
N ARG A 35 -1.15 -15.36 5.75
CA ARG A 35 -0.51 -16.36 4.89
C ARG A 35 0.30 -15.67 3.79
N PRO A 36 1.52 -16.12 3.47
CA PRO A 36 2.28 -15.56 2.36
C PRO A 36 1.58 -15.87 1.03
N PHE A 37 1.67 -14.94 0.08
CA PHE A 37 1.26 -15.20 -1.31
C PHE A 37 2.13 -16.32 -1.88
N SER A 38 1.51 -17.20 -2.68
CA SER A 38 2.22 -18.19 -3.48
C SER A 38 3.10 -17.54 -4.55
N GLU A 39 4.07 -18.27 -5.10
CA GLU A 39 4.97 -17.75 -6.15
C GLU A 39 4.23 -17.12 -7.35
N PRO A 40 3.14 -17.71 -7.89
CA PRO A 40 2.35 -17.04 -8.93
C PRO A 40 1.65 -15.76 -8.47
N GLU A 41 1.21 -15.71 -7.21
CA GLU A 41 0.57 -14.52 -6.65
C GLU A 41 1.59 -13.40 -6.43
N GLN A 42 2.80 -13.72 -5.95
CA GLN A 42 3.92 -12.77 -5.87
C GLN A 42 4.20 -12.16 -7.25
N ALA A 43 4.38 -12.99 -8.28
CA ALA A 43 4.69 -12.52 -9.63
C ALA A 43 3.61 -11.59 -10.21
N ILE A 44 2.34 -11.80 -9.85
CA ILE A 44 1.24 -10.90 -10.25
C ILE A 44 1.27 -9.62 -9.42
N ALA A 45 1.43 -9.71 -8.10
CA ALA A 45 1.47 -8.54 -7.22
C ALA A 45 2.66 -7.63 -7.53
N ASP A 46 3.83 -8.19 -7.81
CA ASP A 46 5.05 -7.48 -8.21
C ASP A 46 4.95 -6.83 -9.58
N ALA A 47 4.00 -7.26 -10.42
CA ALA A 47 3.70 -6.63 -11.69
C ALA A 47 2.82 -5.37 -11.53
N ALA A 48 2.37 -5.03 -10.30
CA ALA A 48 1.63 -3.81 -10.05
C ALA A 48 2.49 -2.58 -10.38
N GLY A 49 1.98 -1.75 -11.29
CA GLY A 49 2.58 -0.46 -11.61
C GLY A 49 2.03 0.66 -10.74
N GLU A 50 2.50 1.86 -11.03
CA GLU A 50 2.03 3.09 -10.40
C GLU A 50 0.52 3.30 -10.59
N GLU A 51 -0.02 3.00 -11.78
CA GLU A 51 -1.44 3.19 -12.10
C GLU A 51 -2.35 2.30 -11.23
N GLU A 52 -1.99 1.03 -11.01
CA GLU A 52 -2.77 0.13 -10.15
C GLU A 52 -2.73 0.57 -8.67
N LEU A 53 -1.57 1.01 -8.19
CA LEU A 53 -1.41 1.47 -6.81
C LEU A 53 -2.11 2.81 -6.55
N GLU A 54 -2.10 3.72 -7.52
CA GLU A 54 -2.89 4.95 -7.48
C GLU A 54 -4.39 4.65 -7.46
N ALA A 55 -4.86 3.77 -8.35
CA ALA A 55 -6.26 3.36 -8.39
C ALA A 55 -6.70 2.68 -7.09
N LEU A 56 -5.84 1.85 -6.49
CA LEU A 56 -6.09 1.26 -5.18
C LEU A 56 -6.22 2.35 -4.11
N PHE A 57 -5.30 3.31 -4.07
CA PHE A 57 -5.34 4.38 -3.09
C PHE A 57 -6.62 5.22 -3.22
N ASP A 58 -7.06 5.55 -4.44
CA ASP A 58 -8.31 6.26 -4.68
C ASP A 58 -9.53 5.50 -4.14
N VAL A 59 -9.54 4.16 -4.29
CA VAL A 59 -10.59 3.33 -3.68
C VAL A 59 -10.53 3.43 -2.15
N TYR A 60 -9.35 3.34 -1.54
CA TYR A 60 -9.19 3.48 -0.09
C TYR A 60 -9.63 4.86 0.41
N LYS A 61 -9.36 5.95 -0.32
CA LYS A 61 -9.87 7.29 0.01
C LYS A 61 -11.39 7.33 0.02
N LEU A 62 -12.04 6.67 -0.96
CA LEU A 62 -13.50 6.59 -1.02
C LEU A 62 -14.07 5.77 0.13
N LEU A 63 -13.47 4.62 0.43
CA LEU A 63 -13.88 3.75 1.55
C LEU A 63 -13.71 4.46 2.89
N LEU A 64 -12.61 5.20 3.07
CA LEU A 64 -12.32 5.95 4.28
C LEU A 64 -13.30 7.11 4.50
N LYS A 65 -13.76 7.78 3.43
CA LYS A 65 -14.82 8.79 3.50
C LYS A 65 -16.18 8.20 3.90
N ARG A 66 -16.35 6.89 3.76
CA ARG A 66 -17.57 6.14 4.11
C ARG A 66 -17.44 5.35 5.40
N ASP A 67 -16.32 5.51 6.12
CA ASP A 67 -15.99 4.75 7.33
C ASP A 67 -16.02 3.22 7.13
N LEU A 68 -15.63 2.76 5.92
CA LEU A 68 -15.60 1.34 5.54
C LEU A 68 -14.21 0.70 5.63
N VAL A 69 -13.18 1.48 5.98
CA VAL A 69 -11.80 1.01 6.12
C VAL A 69 -11.09 1.79 7.22
N ASP A 70 -10.08 1.19 7.85
CA ASP A 70 -9.25 1.84 8.85
C ASP A 70 -8.34 2.89 8.18
N PRO A 71 -8.22 4.13 8.72
CA PRO A 71 -7.24 5.09 8.23
C PRO A 71 -5.81 4.54 8.17
N LEU A 72 -5.42 3.61 9.05
CA LEU A 72 -4.12 2.94 9.03
C LEU A 72 -3.89 2.17 7.72
N ASP A 73 -4.91 1.53 7.17
CA ASP A 73 -4.76 0.79 5.91
C ASP A 73 -4.60 1.75 4.74
N ALA A 74 -5.33 2.88 4.75
CA ALA A 74 -5.13 3.94 3.75
C ALA A 74 -3.72 4.56 3.82
N VAL A 75 -3.17 4.75 5.01
CA VAL A 75 -1.77 5.19 5.20
C VAL A 75 -0.80 4.17 4.61
N ARG A 76 -1.01 2.88 4.88
CA ARG A 76 -0.13 1.80 4.40
C ARG A 76 -0.14 1.69 2.89
N VAL A 77 -1.31 1.74 2.25
CA VAL A 77 -1.42 1.74 0.78
C VAL A 77 -0.68 2.93 0.16
N LEU A 78 -0.89 4.14 0.70
CA LEU A 78 -0.18 5.32 0.21
C LEU A 78 1.35 5.20 0.41
N ALA A 79 1.78 4.76 1.58
CA ALA A 79 3.20 4.55 1.86
C ALA A 79 3.80 3.51 0.90
N TYR A 80 3.11 2.40 0.68
CA TYR A 80 3.60 1.32 -0.17
C TYR A 80 3.86 1.78 -1.62
N ARG A 81 2.99 2.63 -2.19
CA ARG A 81 3.17 3.21 -3.54
C ARG A 81 4.55 3.86 -3.72
N TYR A 82 5.06 4.52 -2.69
CA TYR A 82 6.36 5.19 -2.74
C TYR A 82 7.50 4.29 -2.30
N TRP A 83 7.24 3.32 -1.40
CA TRP A 83 8.24 2.38 -0.92
C TRP A 83 8.80 1.51 -2.04
N ILE A 84 7.95 1.04 -2.96
CA ILE A 84 8.38 0.21 -4.09
C ILE A 84 9.26 0.96 -5.10
N ALA A 85 9.21 2.29 -5.09
CA ALA A 85 9.98 3.13 -6.00
C ALA A 85 11.36 3.50 -5.43
N LEU A 86 11.63 3.17 -4.15
CA LEU A 86 12.87 3.52 -3.48
C LEU A 86 13.96 2.45 -3.75
N PRO A 87 15.19 2.87 -4.07
CA PRO A 87 16.32 1.95 -4.16
C PRO A 87 16.67 1.45 -2.75
N ASP A 88 16.73 0.13 -2.60
CA ASP A 88 16.87 -0.62 -1.34
C ASP A 88 15.72 -0.43 -0.34
N HIS A 89 15.15 -1.57 0.10
CA HIS A 89 14.09 -1.66 1.12
C HIS A 89 14.51 -1.12 2.52
N ALA A 90 15.72 -0.58 2.66
CA ALA A 90 16.24 0.05 3.87
C ALA A 90 15.85 1.54 4.02
N ALA A 91 14.96 2.04 3.16
CA ALA A 91 14.48 3.41 3.22
C ALA A 91 13.79 3.72 4.55
N THR A 92 14.14 4.84 5.17
CA THR A 92 13.46 5.31 6.37
C THR A 92 12.11 5.95 6.02
N SER A 93 11.24 6.13 7.02
CA SER A 93 10.02 6.94 6.85
C SER A 93 10.31 8.38 6.39
N THR A 94 11.52 8.90 6.65
CA THR A 94 11.94 10.22 6.15
C THR A 94 12.22 10.19 4.65
N ASP A 95 12.88 9.14 4.16
CA ASP A 95 13.19 8.95 2.73
C ASP A 95 11.90 8.72 1.93
N LEU A 96 10.98 7.93 2.49
CA LEU A 96 9.64 7.75 1.95
C LEU A 96 8.94 9.10 1.76
N VAL A 97 8.81 9.85 2.86
CA VAL A 97 8.12 11.14 2.84
C VAL A 97 8.81 12.10 1.87
N ALA A 98 10.15 12.14 1.80
CA ALA A 98 10.89 12.98 0.86
C ALA A 98 10.52 12.71 -0.60
N THR A 99 10.19 11.47 -0.96
CA THR A 99 9.87 11.04 -2.32
C THR A 99 8.42 11.34 -2.71
N MET A 100 7.54 11.57 -1.74
CA MET A 100 6.14 11.91 -2.00
C MET A 100 5.99 13.25 -2.71
N THR A 101 5.04 13.30 -3.66
CA THR A 101 4.56 14.57 -4.21
C THR A 101 4.01 15.46 -3.09
N ASP A 102 3.96 16.77 -3.29
CA ASP A 102 3.41 17.69 -2.28
C ASP A 102 1.97 17.36 -1.91
N GLN A 103 1.17 16.93 -2.90
CA GLN A 103 -0.21 16.51 -2.69
C GLN A 103 -0.29 15.26 -1.81
N ASP A 104 0.46 14.22 -2.15
CA ASP A 104 0.43 12.95 -1.42
C ASP A 104 1.07 13.08 -0.04
N ARG A 105 2.07 13.94 0.12
CA ARG A 105 2.62 14.29 1.43
C ARG A 105 1.59 14.96 2.32
N ALA A 106 0.79 15.88 1.79
CA ALA A 106 -0.29 16.52 2.52
C ALA A 106 -1.39 15.52 2.90
N GLU A 107 -1.77 14.64 1.98
CA GLU A 107 -2.73 13.57 2.23
C GLU A 107 -2.20 12.57 3.28
N PHE A 108 -0.93 12.18 3.17
CA PHE A 108 -0.26 11.30 4.13
C PHE A 108 -0.32 11.90 5.54
N GLN A 109 0.04 13.18 5.69
CA GLN A 109 -0.06 13.88 6.97
C GLN A 109 -1.51 13.93 7.48
N HIS A 110 -2.47 14.21 6.60
CA HIS A 110 -3.90 14.22 6.97
C HIS A 110 -4.38 12.86 7.48
N LEU A 111 -3.94 11.76 6.85
CA LEU A 111 -4.25 10.41 7.30
C LEU A 111 -3.58 10.09 8.64
N LEU A 112 -2.32 10.49 8.84
CA LEU A 112 -1.63 10.33 10.12
C LEU A 112 -2.35 11.04 11.27
N ASP A 113 -2.94 12.20 11.03
CA ASP A 113 -3.72 12.96 12.02
C ASP A 113 -5.04 12.31 12.42
N ARG A 114 -5.51 11.33 11.65
CA ARG A 114 -6.67 10.50 11.97
C ARG A 114 -6.31 9.24 12.76
N LEU A 115 -5.03 8.90 12.89
CA LEU A 115 -4.58 7.72 13.61
C LEU A 115 -4.58 7.94 15.12
N THR A 116 -5.00 6.91 15.86
CA THR A 116 -4.78 6.81 17.30
C THR A 116 -3.28 6.63 17.61
N PRO A 117 -2.83 6.92 18.84
CA PRO A 117 -1.44 6.66 19.26
C PRO A 117 -0.99 5.21 19.06
N THR A 118 -1.90 4.25 19.25
CA THR A 118 -1.65 2.82 19.03
C THR A 118 -1.38 2.54 17.55
N GLN A 119 -2.21 3.07 16.66
CA GLN A 119 -2.03 2.89 15.21
C GLN A 119 -0.74 3.57 14.72
N ARG A 120 -0.41 4.78 15.22
CA ARG A 120 0.87 5.44 14.91
C ARG A 120 2.07 4.60 15.35
N SER A 121 1.98 3.95 16.51
CA SER A 121 3.04 3.07 17.00
C SER A 121 3.17 1.78 16.17
N ALA A 122 2.05 1.26 15.64
CA ALA A 122 2.04 0.09 14.76
C ALA A 122 2.61 0.39 13.38
N LEU A 123 2.49 1.63 12.90
CA LEU A 123 3.09 2.08 11.63
C LEU A 123 4.63 2.14 11.69
N LEU A 124 5.20 2.47 12.86
CA LEU A 124 6.64 2.69 13.06
C LEU A 124 7.43 1.44 13.50
N LYS A 125 6.76 0.29 13.64
CA LYS A 125 7.35 -0.98 14.10
C LYS A 125 7.38 -2.08 13.04
N GLY A 126 6.91 -1.78 11.83
CA GLY A 126 7.17 -2.60 10.64
C GLY A 126 8.43 -2.13 9.94
#